data_AF-A0A3S0UHM5-F1
#
_entry.id   AF-A0A3S0UHM5-F1
#
_cell.length_a   1.000
_cell.length_b   1.000
_cell.length_c   1.000
_cell.angle_alpha   90.00
_cell.angle_beta   90.00
_cell.angle_gamma   90.00
#
_symmetry.space_group_name_H-M   'P 1'
#
loop_
_entity.id
_entity.type
_entity.pdbx_description
1 polymer ?
#
loop_
_entity_poly.entity_id
_entity_poly.type
_entity_poly.pdbx_seq_one_letter_code
_entity_poly.pdbx_strand_id
1 'polypeptide(L)'
;MVEVYKSFEPREWFWIVGGDDTRFWSSAAAAYVEELPDKAGVTRIASEGDLNDVLASLGLRGPIVTVADIVAERDRRLALGFDYDFGDDRGVHRIGTTPQDWIGWSAVTTLANALIATDGTASITISTDSGVALVTALEWQQVLLSGGAIQQPIWLASFALAAMSPIPNDYENDSYWNSRRLTFHV
;
A
#
# COMPACT_ATOMS: atom_id res chain seq x y z
N MET A 1 0.88 -45.81 -18.21
CA MET A 1 1.40 -44.46 -17.97
C MET A 1 0.75 -43.95 -16.70
N VAL A 2 1.53 -43.59 -15.67
CA VAL A 2 0.99 -42.89 -14.50
C VAL A 2 1.01 -41.42 -14.85
N GLU A 3 -0.17 -40.83 -15.00
CA GLU A 3 -0.31 -39.40 -15.19
C GLU A 3 0.12 -38.72 -13.88
N VAL A 4 1.26 -38.02 -13.91
CA VAL A 4 1.76 -37.26 -12.77
C VAL A 4 1.03 -35.93 -12.78
N TYR A 5 -0.06 -35.83 -12.02
CA TYR A 5 -0.69 -34.55 -11.71
C TYR A 5 0.21 -33.75 -10.79
N LYS A 6 0.25 -32.42 -10.97
CA LYS A 6 1.02 -31.53 -10.09
C LYS A 6 0.46 -31.64 -8.66
N SER A 7 1.36 -31.75 -7.68
CA SER A 7 0.99 -31.67 -6.26
C SER A 7 0.33 -30.31 -5.97
N PHE A 8 -0.60 -30.29 -5.02
CA PHE A 8 -1.28 -29.06 -4.61
C PHE A 8 -0.27 -28.04 -4.08
N GLU A 9 -0.07 -26.96 -4.83
CA GLU A 9 0.75 -25.81 -4.47
C GLU A 9 -0.14 -24.56 -4.49
N PRO A 10 -0.64 -24.08 -3.33
CA PRO A 10 -1.67 -23.05 -3.28
C PRO A 10 -1.37 -21.77 -4.05
N ARG A 11 -0.09 -21.40 -4.19
CA ARG A 11 0.35 -20.19 -4.91
C ARG A 11 0.36 -20.36 -6.43
N GLU A 12 0.27 -21.58 -6.94
CA GLU A 12 0.30 -21.92 -8.37
C GLU A 12 -0.84 -22.88 -8.73
N TRP A 13 -1.99 -22.69 -8.10
CA TRP A 13 -3.16 -23.55 -8.28
C TRP A 13 -4.29 -22.84 -9.02
N PHE A 14 -5.23 -23.64 -9.50
CA PHE A 14 -6.37 -23.17 -10.29
C PHE A 14 -7.69 -23.65 -9.72
N TRP A 15 -8.73 -22.84 -9.84
CA TRP A 15 -10.07 -23.18 -9.40
C TRP A 15 -11.12 -22.95 -10.48
N ILE A 16 -11.99 -23.93 -10.66
CA ILE A 16 -13.27 -23.77 -11.35
C ILE A 16 -14.29 -23.29 -10.32
N VAL A 17 -14.91 -22.15 -10.57
CA VAL A 17 -15.79 -21.49 -9.60
C VAL A 17 -17.23 -21.56 -10.07
N GLY A 18 -18.15 -22.00 -9.21
CA GLY A 18 -19.58 -22.05 -9.53
C GLY A 18 -19.96 -22.99 -10.67
N GLY A 19 -19.07 -23.92 -11.05
CA GLY A 19 -19.27 -24.81 -12.19
C GLY A 19 -19.05 -24.15 -13.55
N ASP A 20 -18.50 -22.94 -13.59
CA ASP A 20 -18.10 -22.28 -14.83
C ASP A 20 -16.77 -22.86 -15.34
N ASP A 21 -16.88 -23.85 -16.23
CA ASP A 21 -15.71 -24.52 -16.83
C ASP A 21 -15.07 -23.71 -17.98
N THR A 22 -15.56 -22.49 -18.26
CA THR A 22 -15.02 -21.64 -19.33
C THR A 22 -13.83 -20.79 -18.90
N ARG A 23 -13.58 -20.70 -17.59
CA ARG A 23 -12.49 -19.91 -17.00
C ARG A 23 -12.06 -20.47 -15.66
N PHE A 24 -10.83 -20.16 -15.28
CA PHE A 24 -10.19 -20.70 -14.09
C PHE A 24 -9.62 -19.55 -13.26
N TRP A 25 -9.93 -19.50 -11.97
CA TRP A 25 -9.21 -18.59 -11.08
C TRP A 25 -7.78 -19.10 -10.92
N SER A 26 -6.78 -18.26 -11.15
CA SER A 26 -5.38 -18.53 -10.85
C SER A 26 -4.98 -17.77 -9.59
N SER A 27 -4.49 -18.48 -8.57
CA SER A 27 -3.96 -17.81 -7.36
C SER A 27 -2.65 -17.09 -7.62
N ALA A 28 -1.85 -17.57 -8.58
CA ALA A 28 -0.60 -16.95 -8.98
C ALA A 28 -0.84 -15.58 -9.63
N ALA A 29 -1.78 -15.53 -10.59
CA ALA A 29 -2.14 -14.29 -11.28
C ALA A 29 -3.14 -13.44 -10.49
N ALA A 30 -3.76 -14.02 -9.46
CA ALA A 30 -4.89 -13.43 -8.73
C ALA A 30 -5.98 -12.91 -9.69
N ALA A 31 -6.30 -13.70 -10.72
CA ALA A 31 -7.22 -13.34 -11.79
C ALA A 31 -7.82 -14.61 -12.44
N TYR A 32 -8.93 -14.43 -13.16
CA TYR A 32 -9.45 -15.48 -14.04
C TYR A 32 -8.61 -15.56 -15.33
N VAL A 33 -8.30 -16.78 -15.74
CA VAL A 33 -7.65 -17.13 -17.01
C VAL A 33 -8.54 -18.07 -17.81
N GLU A 34 -8.46 -18.01 -19.13
CA GLU A 34 -9.27 -18.85 -20.03
C GLU A 34 -8.62 -20.22 -20.29
N GLU A 35 -7.30 -20.33 -20.14
CA GLU A 35 -6.54 -21.54 -20.42
C GLU A 35 -5.77 -22.01 -19.18
N LEU A 36 -5.72 -23.33 -18.98
CA LEU A 36 -4.88 -23.97 -17.98
C LEU A 36 -3.51 -24.31 -18.57
N PRO A 37 -2.40 -24.07 -17.84
CA PRO A 37 -1.11 -24.62 -18.21
C PRO A 37 -1.16 -26.15 -18.32
N ASP A 38 -0.33 -26.72 -19.20
CA ASP A 38 -0.20 -28.16 -19.34
C ASP A 38 -0.01 -28.85 -17.98
N LYS A 39 -0.87 -29.82 -17.67
CA LYS A 39 -0.86 -30.61 -16.42
C LYS A 39 -1.09 -29.78 -15.15
N ALA A 40 -1.67 -28.58 -15.27
CA ALA A 40 -2.12 -27.82 -14.11
C ALA A 40 -3.13 -28.64 -13.29
N GLY A 41 -2.98 -28.59 -11.97
CA GLY A 41 -4.00 -29.08 -11.07
C GLY A 41 -5.13 -28.07 -10.94
N VAL A 42 -6.37 -28.56 -10.87
CA VAL A 42 -7.57 -27.73 -10.73
C VAL A 42 -8.50 -28.29 -9.66
N THR A 43 -9.11 -27.41 -8.88
CA THR A 43 -10.12 -27.77 -7.88
C THR A 43 -11.43 -27.07 -8.20
N ARG A 44 -12.58 -27.72 -7.94
CA ARG A 44 -13.88 -27.09 -8.07
C ARG A 44 -14.31 -26.48 -6.74
N ILE A 45 -14.93 -25.32 -6.78
CA ILE A 45 -15.47 -24.63 -5.61
C ILE A 45 -16.82 -24.00 -5.95
N ALA A 46 -17.72 -23.94 -4.95
CA ALA A 46 -19.13 -23.63 -5.19
C ALA A 46 -19.39 -22.16 -5.54
N SER A 47 -18.60 -21.22 -5.01
CA SER A 47 -18.77 -19.79 -5.27
C SER A 47 -17.47 -19.00 -5.12
N GLU A 48 -17.47 -17.76 -5.62
CA GLU A 48 -16.38 -16.81 -5.41
C GLU A 48 -16.20 -16.45 -3.93
N GLY A 49 -17.30 -16.39 -3.17
CA GLY A 49 -17.26 -16.17 -1.73
C GLY A 49 -16.50 -17.28 -1.00
N ASP A 50 -16.84 -18.54 -1.29
CA ASP A 50 -16.15 -19.70 -0.70
C ASP A 50 -14.67 -19.71 -1.10
N LEU A 51 -14.35 -19.34 -2.34
CA LEU A 51 -12.97 -19.25 -2.80
C LEU A 51 -12.20 -18.14 -2.09
N ASN A 52 -12.82 -16.99 -1.86
CA ASN A 52 -12.24 -15.92 -1.05
C ASN A 52 -11.87 -16.40 0.36
N ASP A 53 -12.78 -17.10 1.03
CA ASP A 53 -12.54 -17.62 2.39
C ASP A 53 -11.38 -18.62 2.43
N VAL A 54 -11.34 -19.54 1.46
CA VAL A 54 -10.25 -20.52 1.33
C VAL A 54 -8.91 -19.83 1.10
N LEU A 55 -8.84 -18.90 0.15
CA LEU A 55 -7.60 -18.21 -0.20
C LEU A 55 -7.12 -17.26 0.90
N ALA A 56 -8.04 -16.59 1.60
CA ALA A 56 -7.71 -15.74 2.75
C ALA A 56 -6.98 -16.52 3.85
N SER A 57 -7.41 -17.76 4.14
CA SER A 57 -6.73 -18.63 5.12
C SER A 57 -5.29 -18.99 4.73
N LEU A 58 -4.95 -18.84 3.45
CA LEU A 58 -3.64 -19.12 2.86
C LEU A 58 -2.82 -17.85 2.63
N GLY A 59 -3.35 -16.67 2.98
CA GLY A 59 -2.74 -15.38 2.70
C GLY A 59 -2.70 -15.03 1.20
N LEU A 60 -3.68 -15.51 0.44
CA LEU A 60 -3.81 -15.28 -1.01
C LEU A 60 -5.06 -14.47 -1.32
N ARG A 61 -5.00 -13.68 -2.39
CA ARG A 61 -6.13 -12.87 -2.88
C ARG A 61 -7.13 -13.74 -3.63
N GLY A 62 -8.41 -13.61 -3.28
CA GLY A 62 -9.52 -14.24 -3.98
C GLY A 62 -10.19 -13.34 -5.02
N PRO A 63 -11.17 -13.87 -5.79
CA PRO A 63 -11.86 -13.13 -6.85
C PRO A 63 -12.57 -11.86 -6.41
N ILE A 64 -13.05 -11.80 -5.17
CA ILE A 64 -13.73 -10.63 -4.62
C ILE A 64 -12.70 -9.75 -3.91
N VAL A 65 -12.52 -8.51 -4.38
CA VAL A 65 -11.72 -7.50 -3.66
C VAL A 65 -12.47 -7.06 -2.40
N THR A 66 -11.74 -7.01 -1.30
CA THR A 66 -12.23 -6.63 0.02
C THR A 66 -11.67 -5.27 0.45
N VAL A 67 -12.28 -4.70 1.50
CA VAL A 67 -11.72 -3.49 2.14
C VAL A 67 -10.32 -3.76 2.71
N ALA A 68 -10.02 -4.99 3.13
CA ALA A 68 -8.69 -5.35 3.63
C ALA A 68 -7.62 -5.22 2.53
N ASP A 69 -7.96 -5.54 1.28
CA ASP A 69 -7.07 -5.37 0.13
C ASP A 69 -6.78 -3.87 -0.13
N ILE A 70 -7.81 -3.01 -0.02
CA ILE A 70 -7.64 -1.56 -0.13
C ILE A 70 -6.74 -1.00 0.98
N VAL A 71 -6.90 -1.51 2.21
CA VAL A 71 -6.06 -1.15 3.36
C VAL A 71 -4.61 -1.56 3.12
N ALA A 72 -4.38 -2.80 2.65
CA ALA A 72 -3.04 -3.29 2.35
C ALA A 72 -2.35 -2.45 1.27
N GLU A 73 -3.08 -2.07 0.21
CA GLU A 73 -2.53 -1.22 -0.85
C GLU A 73 -2.28 0.22 -0.41
N ARG A 74 -3.18 0.79 0.40
CA ARG A 74 -2.95 2.09 1.04
C ARG A 74 -1.66 2.05 1.85
N ASP A 75 -1.47 1.03 2.68
CA ASP A 75 -0.30 0.91 3.55
C ASP A 75 0.99 0.69 2.73
N ARG A 76 0.94 -0.10 1.65
CA ARG A 76 2.05 -0.24 0.69
C ARG A 76 2.43 1.11 0.07
N ARG A 77 1.46 1.90 -0.37
CA ARG A 77 1.69 3.23 -0.97
C ARG A 77 2.20 4.23 0.05
N LEU A 78 1.62 4.26 1.26
CA LEU A 78 2.08 5.12 2.34
C LEU A 78 3.50 4.78 2.76
N ALA A 79 3.93 3.52 2.72
CA ALA A 79 5.29 3.11 3.07
C ALA A 79 6.37 3.57 2.06
N LEU A 80 5.99 4.08 0.88
CA LEU A 80 6.95 4.50 -0.14
C LEU A 80 7.75 5.75 0.25
N GLY A 81 7.35 6.52 1.26
CA GLY A 81 8.02 7.77 1.62
C GLY A 81 7.79 8.90 0.63
N PHE A 82 8.50 10.00 0.82
CA PHE A 82 8.55 11.12 -0.13
C PHE A 82 9.92 11.79 -0.12
N ASP A 83 10.20 12.58 -1.15
CA ASP A 83 11.40 13.39 -1.22
C ASP A 83 11.08 14.82 -0.76
N TYR A 84 11.95 15.38 0.09
CA TYR A 84 11.85 16.75 0.57
C TYR A 84 13.11 17.52 0.20
N ASP A 85 12.95 18.62 -0.53
CA ASP A 85 14.04 19.54 -0.85
C ASP A 85 14.14 20.62 0.23
N PHE A 86 15.28 20.67 0.93
CA PHE A 86 15.53 21.72 1.92
C PHE A 86 15.80 23.09 1.28
N GLY A 87 16.08 23.15 -0.03
CA GLY A 87 16.31 24.39 -0.76
C GLY A 87 17.66 25.05 -0.48
N ASP A 88 18.58 24.33 0.15
CA ASP A 88 19.95 24.77 0.47
C ASP A 88 20.97 23.66 0.26
N ASP A 89 22.19 23.82 0.80
CA ASP A 89 23.30 22.87 0.63
C ASP A 89 23.01 21.46 1.17
N ARG A 90 21.96 21.26 1.97
CA ARG A 90 21.48 19.92 2.38
C ARG A 90 20.86 19.15 1.20
N GLY A 91 20.27 19.87 0.26
CA GLY A 91 19.62 19.30 -0.93
C GLY A 91 18.36 18.50 -0.61
N VAL A 92 18.12 17.48 -1.45
CA VAL A 92 16.92 16.62 -1.38
C VAL A 92 17.18 15.43 -0.48
N HIS A 93 16.28 15.21 0.49
CA HIS A 93 16.30 14.06 1.37
C HIS A 93 15.11 13.13 1.13
N ARG A 94 15.35 11.82 1.20
CA ARG A 94 14.30 10.80 1.20
C ARG A 94 13.78 10.59 2.62
N ILE A 95 12.48 10.78 2.77
CA ILE A 95 11.77 10.78 4.05
C ILE A 95 10.87 9.52 4.12
N GLY A 96 11.27 8.54 4.95
CA GLY A 96 10.60 7.26 5.12
C GLY A 96 9.34 7.34 5.97
N THR A 97 8.28 6.62 5.60
CA THR A 97 6.94 6.71 6.22
C THR A 97 6.36 5.35 6.59
N THR A 98 7.23 4.38 6.89
CA THR A 98 6.81 3.10 7.45
C THR A 98 6.25 3.29 8.87
N PRO A 99 5.49 2.33 9.42
CA PRO A 99 5.02 2.38 10.82
C PRO A 99 6.14 2.64 11.83
N GLN A 100 7.36 2.16 11.58
CA GLN A 100 8.51 2.38 12.45
C GLN A 100 9.01 3.83 12.38
N ASP A 101 9.02 4.44 11.18
CA ASP A 101 9.45 5.83 10.99
C ASP A 101 8.53 6.80 11.73
N TRP A 102 7.23 6.53 11.74
CA TRP A 102 6.23 7.33 12.46
C TRP A 102 6.50 7.47 13.95
N ILE A 103 7.06 6.43 14.57
CA ILE A 103 7.44 6.49 16.00
C ILE A 103 8.56 7.52 16.19
N GLY A 104 9.58 7.48 15.34
CA GLY A 104 10.68 8.45 15.37
C GLY A 104 10.18 9.87 15.10
N TRP A 105 9.31 10.04 14.12
CA TRP A 105 8.73 11.34 13.75
C TRP A 105 7.88 11.94 14.86
N SER A 106 7.11 11.13 15.58
CA SER A 106 6.31 11.59 16.71
C SER A 106 7.19 12.20 17.81
N ALA A 107 8.34 11.59 18.09
CA ALA A 107 9.32 12.14 19.03
C ALA A 107 9.91 13.47 18.54
N VAL A 108 10.34 13.55 17.28
CA VAL A 108 10.87 14.78 16.66
C VAL A 108 9.82 15.89 16.66
N THR A 109 8.56 15.57 16.32
CA THR A 109 7.44 16.51 16.30
C THR A 109 7.13 17.05 17.69
N THR A 110 7.14 16.19 18.70
CA THR A 110 6.94 16.60 20.09
C THR A 110 8.03 17.57 20.53
N LEU A 111 9.30 17.28 20.20
CA LEU A 111 10.42 18.17 20.48
C LEU A 111 10.30 19.49 19.72
N ALA A 112 10.00 19.46 18.43
CA ALA A 112 9.83 20.66 17.61
C ALA A 112 8.74 21.59 18.16
N ASN A 113 7.61 21.04 18.59
CA ASN A 113 6.54 21.82 19.21
C ASN A 113 6.99 22.45 20.54
N ALA A 114 7.76 21.73 21.35
CA ALA A 114 8.33 22.28 22.58
C ALA A 114 9.32 23.41 22.29
N LEU A 115 10.19 23.26 21.30
CA LEU A 115 11.14 24.30 20.88
C LEU A 115 10.42 25.54 20.33
N ILE A 116 9.39 25.38 19.49
CA ILE A 116 8.56 26.51 19.02
C ILE A 116 7.99 27.31 20.20
N ALA A 117 7.58 26.62 21.27
CA ALA A 117 6.98 27.26 22.44
C ALA A 117 8.00 27.95 23.37
N THR A 118 9.28 27.60 23.33
CA THR A 118 10.30 28.11 24.26
C THR A 118 11.40 28.93 23.58
N ASP A 119 11.99 28.40 22.52
CA ASP A 119 13.07 28.96 21.73
C ASP A 119 12.94 28.47 20.29
N GLY A 120 12.20 29.23 19.48
CA GLY A 120 11.86 28.88 18.10
C GLY A 120 13.05 28.83 17.13
N THR A 121 14.28 29.07 17.61
CA THR A 121 15.51 29.06 16.80
C THR A 121 16.35 27.81 16.97
N ALA A 122 16.05 26.97 17.96
CA ALA A 122 16.80 25.75 18.23
C ALA A 122 16.72 24.74 17.08
N SER A 123 17.83 24.04 16.85
CA SER A 123 17.95 23.00 15.84
C SER A 123 17.80 21.59 16.40
N ILE A 124 17.28 20.68 15.59
CA ILE A 124 17.08 19.26 15.85
C ILE A 124 17.86 18.47 14.80
N THR A 125 18.65 17.50 15.23
CA THR A 125 19.27 16.54 14.32
C THR A 125 18.27 15.42 14.03
N ILE A 126 17.92 15.21 12.77
CA ILE A 126 17.01 14.15 12.31
C ILE A 126 17.76 13.13 11.45
N SER A 127 17.29 11.89 11.46
CA SER A 127 17.72 10.86 10.51
C SER A 127 16.67 10.69 9.44
N THR A 128 17.11 10.67 8.19
CA THR A 128 16.31 10.40 6.98
C THR A 128 16.88 9.16 6.29
N ASP A 129 16.19 8.61 5.28
CA ASP A 129 16.68 7.43 4.55
C ASP A 129 17.92 7.75 3.69
N SER A 130 18.13 9.03 3.39
CA SER A 130 19.29 9.55 2.66
C SER A 130 20.40 10.10 3.56
N GLY A 131 20.26 10.01 4.88
CA GLY A 131 21.27 10.46 5.84
C GLY A 131 20.74 11.43 6.91
N VAL A 132 21.66 12.02 7.66
CA VAL A 132 21.32 12.93 8.77
C VAL A 132 21.16 14.36 8.25
N ALA A 133 20.17 15.09 8.79
CA ALA A 133 19.99 16.52 8.55
C ALA A 133 19.85 17.27 9.87
N LEU A 134 20.38 18.50 9.93
CA LEU A 134 20.09 19.44 11.00
C LEU A 134 18.95 20.35 10.52
N VAL A 135 17.85 20.41 11.27
CA VAL A 135 16.66 21.20 10.92
C VAL A 135 16.24 22.10 12.06
N THR A 136 15.65 23.26 11.78
CA THR A 136 14.94 24.04 12.81
C THR A 136 13.59 23.40 13.13
N ALA A 137 13.00 23.79 14.25
CA ALA A 137 11.66 23.34 14.61
C ALA A 137 10.59 23.74 13.55
N LEU A 138 10.73 24.91 12.92
CA LEU A 138 9.83 25.36 11.85
C LEU A 138 10.06 24.59 10.54
N GLU A 139 11.31 24.30 10.17
CA GLU A 139 11.60 23.45 9.00
C GLU A 139 11.01 22.05 9.18
N TRP A 140 11.04 21.48 10.38
CA TRP A 140 10.37 20.21 10.65
C TRP A 140 8.86 20.29 10.38
N GLN A 141 8.18 21.38 10.74
CA GLN A 141 6.76 21.55 10.40
C GLN A 141 6.53 21.61 8.89
N GLN A 142 7.46 22.19 8.11
CA GLN A 142 7.38 22.19 6.65
C GLN A 142 7.55 20.78 6.06
N VAL A 143 8.45 19.96 6.62
CA VAL A 143 8.56 18.53 6.25
C VAL A 143 7.25 17.80 6.52
N LEU A 144 6.61 18.03 7.67
CA LEU A 144 5.31 17.42 8.01
C LEU A 144 4.19 17.87 7.04
N LEU A 145 4.15 19.15 6.66
CA LEU A 145 3.19 19.67 5.68
C LEU A 145 3.38 19.01 4.32
N SER A 146 4.62 18.89 3.85
CA SER A 146 4.94 18.15 2.61
C SER A 146 4.52 16.69 2.69
N GLY A 147 4.77 16.02 3.81
CA GLY A 147 4.31 14.64 4.04
C GLY A 147 2.79 14.52 4.01
N GLY A 148 2.08 15.42 4.69
CA GLY A 148 0.63 15.50 4.67
C GLY A 148 0.07 15.71 3.25
N ALA A 149 0.70 16.56 2.44
CA ALA A 149 0.30 16.82 1.05
C ALA A 149 0.37 15.57 0.16
N ILE A 150 1.29 14.64 0.45
CA ILE A 150 1.42 13.36 -0.25
C ILE A 150 0.46 12.30 0.30
N GLN A 151 0.31 12.23 1.62
CA GLN A 151 -0.43 11.16 2.28
C GLN A 151 -1.95 11.35 2.27
N GLN A 152 -2.44 12.58 2.39
CA GLN A 152 -3.88 12.87 2.41
C GLN A 152 -4.61 12.39 1.14
N PRO A 153 -4.09 12.62 -0.07
CA PRO A 153 -4.60 12.02 -1.30
C PRO A 153 -4.77 10.49 -1.24
N ILE A 154 -3.79 9.78 -0.69
CA ILE A 154 -3.79 8.31 -0.55
C ILE A 154 -4.89 7.85 0.40
N TRP A 155 -5.06 8.53 1.54
CA TRP A 155 -6.15 8.26 2.47
C TRP A 155 -7.51 8.47 1.83
N LEU A 156 -7.72 9.59 1.14
CA LEU A 156 -8.97 9.91 0.45
C LEU A 156 -9.31 8.84 -0.60
N ALA A 157 -8.34 8.45 -1.43
CA ALA A 157 -8.51 7.39 -2.42
C ALA A 157 -8.91 6.05 -1.77
N SER A 158 -8.27 5.68 -0.66
CA SER A 158 -8.59 4.45 0.06
C SER A 158 -10.04 4.42 0.56
N PHE A 159 -10.56 5.55 1.08
CA PHE A 159 -11.94 5.64 1.52
C PHE A 159 -12.92 5.60 0.36
N ALA A 160 -12.59 6.27 -0.75
CA ALA A 160 -13.42 6.24 -1.95
C ALA A 160 -13.53 4.83 -2.53
N LEU A 161 -12.41 4.11 -2.66
CA LEU A 161 -12.38 2.72 -3.13
C LEU A 161 -13.15 1.78 -2.20
N ALA A 162 -12.94 1.89 -0.88
CA ALA A 162 -13.63 1.05 0.10
C ALA A 162 -15.16 1.27 0.14
N ALA A 163 -15.63 2.41 -0.36
CA ALA A 163 -17.06 2.73 -0.46
C ALA A 163 -17.71 2.23 -1.78
N MET A 164 -16.94 1.74 -2.75
CA MET A 164 -17.48 1.21 -4.01
C MET A 164 -18.13 -0.17 -3.81
N SER A 165 -19.20 -0.44 -4.55
CA SER A 165 -19.89 -1.74 -4.54
C SER A 165 -20.25 -2.16 -5.96
N PRO A 166 -19.57 -3.19 -6.53
CA PRO A 166 -18.40 -3.87 -5.98
C PRO A 166 -17.15 -2.97 -5.98
N ILE A 167 -16.14 -3.32 -5.16
CA ILE A 167 -14.81 -2.72 -5.27
C ILE A 167 -14.18 -3.17 -6.62
N PRO A 168 -13.57 -2.26 -7.40
CA PRO A 168 -12.95 -2.62 -8.67
C PRO A 168 -11.87 -3.70 -8.51
N ASN A 169 -11.85 -4.67 -9.41
CA ASN A 169 -10.81 -5.71 -9.44
C ASN A 169 -9.41 -5.16 -9.70
N ASP A 170 -9.33 -4.02 -10.40
CA ASP A 170 -8.09 -3.31 -10.72
C ASP A 170 -7.81 -2.15 -9.74
N TYR A 171 -8.27 -2.24 -8.48
CA TYR A 171 -8.15 -1.17 -7.49
C TYR A 171 -6.72 -0.64 -7.30
N GLU A 172 -5.68 -1.44 -7.62
CA GLU A 172 -4.28 -1.02 -7.58
C GLU A 172 -3.90 -0.03 -8.69
N ASN A 173 -4.74 0.14 -9.71
CA ASN A 173 -4.50 1.05 -10.83
C ASN A 173 -4.36 2.50 -10.33
N ASP A 174 -3.26 3.16 -10.72
CA ASP A 174 -2.94 4.52 -10.30
C ASP A 174 -4.03 5.54 -10.63
N SER A 175 -4.92 5.28 -11.60
CA SER A 175 -6.07 6.14 -11.86
C SER A 175 -6.97 6.34 -10.65
N TYR A 176 -7.04 5.37 -9.73
CA TYR A 176 -7.81 5.50 -8.48
C TYR A 176 -7.07 6.28 -7.39
N TRP A 177 -5.74 6.29 -7.44
CA TRP A 177 -4.87 6.84 -6.39
C TRP A 177 -4.30 8.23 -6.72
N ASN A 178 -4.45 8.67 -7.96
CA ASN A 178 -4.06 10.00 -8.43
C ASN A 178 -5.11 11.07 -8.04
N SER A 179 -5.38 11.24 -6.74
CA SER A 179 -6.14 12.40 -6.27
C SER A 179 -5.22 13.63 -6.21
N ARG A 180 -5.75 14.81 -6.58
CA ARG A 180 -4.99 16.06 -6.68
C ARG A 180 -4.20 16.32 -5.41
N ARG A 181 -2.87 16.51 -5.54
CA ARG A 181 -2.01 16.99 -4.44
C ARG A 181 -2.64 18.27 -3.86
N LEU A 182 -2.89 18.27 -2.55
CA LEU A 182 -3.27 19.47 -1.84
C LEU A 182 -2.09 20.45 -1.96
N THR A 183 -2.31 21.55 -2.69
CA THR A 183 -1.31 22.61 -2.77
C THR A 183 -1.55 23.52 -1.57
N PHE A 184 -0.68 23.44 -0.57
CA PHE A 184 -0.68 24.40 0.52
C PHE A 184 0.02 25.67 0.01
N HIS A 185 -0.74 26.75 -0.17
CA HIS A 185 -0.16 28.07 -0.38
C HIS A 185 0.25 28.61 1.00
N VAL A 186 1.55 28.74 1.22
CA VAL A 186 2.14 29.46 2.37
C VAL A 186 2.46 30.88 1.92
#